data_AF-A0A6J6MVY3-F1
#
_entry.id   AF-A0A6J6MVY3-F1
#
_cell.length_a   1.000
_cell.length_b   1.000
_cell.length_c   1.000
_cell.angle_alpha   90.00
_cell.angle_beta   90.00
_cell.angle_gamma   90.00
#
_symmetry.space_group_name_H-M   'P 1'
#
loop_
_entity.id
_entity.type
_entity.pdbx_description
1 polymer ?
#
loop_
_entity_poly.entity_id
_entity_poly.type
_entity_poly.pdbx_seq_one_letter_code
_entity_poly.pdbx_strand_id
1 'polypeptide(L)'
;MNRRVIIKKFYQEVIYDVHGVRNSKPRIVLRFSSLCLKAFGGAFLTLVLAPLSLFRPIEIWYLRSRRAKISLMIEDLEWGLRNLQARKRKVFVIAIYKLPFPNNQLAKMYRRVLLLLGKRQILLSSCLQFVLPIGRISKKNPIERSESIFQVWNNAIPSLDFTNREIKRGLELEEKLFGGESPPFICFAIPSKEYRLGVDLPANRHHGELTDDPFLSIPNLSSYVSVINELTNSGIAVLRMGILEQERLPTDLGPLAIDYAFDFRSEFGDLWLHSKCLFSLVAGAGSHWFGAAFNRRTVLTDGYAIRSTFDDRDLFIPQCGWLEGEGRYLTFSEIGSSEFARDTELLKGGLKIVKNSPEEIVEVTTEMLLRLSGKWLETAEDRELQARYREIVDSFQYQQRTPARMGAKFLREHQHLLPQ
;
A
#
# COMPACT_ATOMS: atom_id res chain seq x y z
N MET A 1 16.36 -24.88 23.26
CA MET A 1 16.70 -23.46 22.98
C MET A 1 17.73 -23.42 21.85
N ASN A 2 17.43 -22.84 20.68
CA ASN A 2 18.40 -22.85 19.57
C ASN A 2 19.57 -21.91 19.90
N ARG A 3 20.66 -22.49 20.42
CA ARG A 3 21.86 -21.80 20.91
C ARG A 3 22.37 -20.74 19.91
N ARG A 4 22.25 -21.00 18.60
CA ARG A 4 22.64 -20.07 17.52
C ARG A 4 21.86 -18.75 17.52
N VAL A 5 20.55 -18.78 17.80
CA VAL A 5 19.70 -17.58 17.81
C VAL A 5 20.07 -16.67 18.97
N ILE A 6 20.28 -17.24 20.15
CA ILE A 6 20.65 -16.48 21.34
C ILE A 6 22.05 -15.90 21.22
N ILE A 7 23.00 -16.67 20.70
CA ILE A 7 24.35 -16.16 20.42
C ILE A 7 24.27 -15.00 19.44
N LYS A 8 23.60 -15.16 18.29
CA LYS A 8 23.44 -14.08 17.30
C LYS A 8 22.80 -12.82 17.93
N LYS A 9 21.76 -12.99 18.74
CA LYS A 9 21.06 -11.90 19.43
C LYS A 9 21.88 -11.26 20.54
N PHE A 10 22.69 -12.02 21.26
CA PHE A 10 23.62 -11.50 22.24
C PHE A 10 24.66 -10.59 21.58
N TYR A 11 25.25 -11.01 20.46
CA TYR A 11 26.17 -10.15 19.72
C TYR A 11 25.47 -8.89 19.18
N GLN A 12 24.29 -9.04 18.56
CA GLN A 12 23.56 -7.93 17.95
C GLN A 12 22.93 -6.94 18.95
N GLU A 13 22.38 -7.42 20.06
CA GLU A 13 21.63 -6.57 21.01
C GLU A 13 22.48 -6.17 22.22
N VAL A 14 23.51 -6.95 22.60
CA VAL A 14 24.27 -6.78 23.85
C VAL A 14 25.68 -6.28 23.59
N ILE A 15 26.44 -6.94 22.72
CA ILE A 15 27.86 -6.62 22.50
C ILE A 15 28.02 -5.38 21.63
N TYR A 16 27.27 -5.28 20.53
CA TYR A 16 27.38 -4.17 19.58
C TYR A 16 26.20 -3.20 19.69
N ASP A 17 26.44 -1.93 19.35
CA ASP A 17 25.39 -0.93 19.14
C ASP A 17 24.86 -0.98 17.70
N VAL A 18 23.97 -0.06 17.35
CA VAL A 18 23.31 -0.02 16.03
C VAL A 18 24.30 0.22 14.89
N HIS A 19 25.51 0.74 15.20
CA HIS A 19 26.59 1.01 14.25
C HIS A 19 27.69 -0.06 14.27
N GLY A 20 27.49 -1.17 14.98
CA GLY A 20 28.49 -2.24 15.07
C GLY A 20 29.65 -1.92 16.02
N VAL A 21 29.56 -0.85 16.82
CA VAL A 21 30.59 -0.48 17.81
C VAL A 21 30.33 -1.19 19.12
N ARG A 22 31.39 -1.62 19.81
CA ARG A 22 31.26 -2.34 21.09
C ARG A 22 30.66 -1.43 22.16
N ASN A 23 29.61 -1.89 22.82
CA ASN A 23 28.99 -1.18 23.93
C ASN A 23 29.93 -1.07 25.14
N SER A 24 29.74 -0.01 25.95
CA SER A 24 30.43 0.11 27.24
C SER A 24 30.00 -0.99 28.22
N LYS A 25 30.86 -1.36 29.17
CA LYS A 25 30.58 -2.39 30.20
C LYS A 25 29.21 -2.22 30.89
N PRO A 26 28.79 -1.03 31.38
CA PRO A 26 27.47 -0.88 31.99
C PRO A 26 26.32 -1.06 31.00
N ARG A 27 26.47 -0.62 29.74
CA ARG A 27 25.47 -0.86 28.68
C ARG A 27 25.35 -2.34 28.33
N ILE A 28 26.46 -3.09 28.33
CA ILE A 28 26.46 -4.54 28.13
C ILE A 28 25.65 -5.23 29.22
N VAL A 29 25.88 -4.91 30.50
CA VAL A 29 25.15 -5.53 31.62
C VAL A 29 23.64 -5.25 31.51
N LEU A 30 23.25 -4.00 31.27
CA LEU A 30 21.83 -3.64 31.09
C LEU A 30 21.18 -4.36 29.91
N ARG A 31 21.85 -4.39 28.76
CA ARG A 31 21.35 -5.07 27.56
C ARG A 31 21.29 -6.59 27.75
N PHE A 32 22.24 -7.17 28.49
CA PHE A 32 22.22 -8.58 28.84
C PHE A 32 21.04 -8.91 29.75
N SER A 33 20.82 -8.16 30.82
CA SER A 33 19.67 -8.33 31.71
C SER A 33 18.34 -8.19 30.95
N SER A 34 18.24 -7.21 30.04
CA SER A 34 17.07 -7.08 29.16
C SER A 34 16.90 -8.29 28.24
N LEU A 35 17.98 -8.83 27.67
CA LEU A 35 17.94 -10.03 26.84
C LEU A 35 17.48 -11.25 27.64
N CYS A 36 18.01 -11.46 28.84
CA CYS A 36 17.56 -12.51 29.76
C CYS A 36 16.07 -12.37 30.08
N LEU A 37 15.61 -11.18 30.43
CA LEU A 37 14.18 -10.93 30.71
C LEU A 37 13.29 -11.29 29.52
N LYS A 38 13.68 -10.88 28.30
CA LYS A 38 12.95 -11.23 27.07
C LYS A 38 12.97 -12.74 26.81
N ALA A 39 14.08 -13.42 27.07
CA ALA A 39 14.23 -14.86 26.89
C ALA A 39 13.39 -15.66 27.89
N PHE A 40 13.42 -15.28 29.17
CA PHE A 40 12.54 -15.86 30.21
C PHE A 40 11.07 -15.58 29.90
N GLY A 41 10.73 -14.36 29.48
CA GLY A 41 9.39 -14.03 29.02
C GLY A 41 8.94 -14.88 27.82
N GLY A 42 9.82 -15.13 26.86
CA GLY A 42 9.53 -16.03 25.73
C GLY A 42 9.34 -17.49 26.14
N ALA A 43 10.13 -17.98 27.11
CA ALA A 43 9.95 -19.32 27.67
C ALA A 43 8.60 -19.44 28.40
N PHE A 44 8.24 -18.45 29.22
CA PHE A 44 6.94 -18.38 29.86
C PHE A 44 5.79 -18.36 28.84
N LEU A 45 5.88 -17.51 27.82
CA LEU A 45 4.89 -17.48 26.74
C LEU A 45 4.81 -18.81 25.98
N THR A 46 5.91 -19.55 25.83
CA THR A 46 5.89 -20.88 25.23
C THR A 46 5.06 -21.85 26.08
N LEU A 47 5.22 -21.82 27.40
CA LEU A 47 4.45 -22.66 28.32
C LEU A 47 2.95 -22.35 28.26
N VAL A 48 2.58 -21.10 28.00
CA VAL A 48 1.17 -20.69 27.83
C VAL A 48 0.63 -21.05 26.44
N LEU A 49 1.39 -20.74 25.38
CA LEU A 49 0.92 -20.88 24.00
C LEU A 49 0.95 -22.33 23.50
N ALA A 50 1.88 -23.17 23.97
CA ALA A 50 2.03 -24.53 23.46
C ALA A 50 0.80 -25.41 23.75
N PRO A 51 0.24 -25.42 24.98
CA PRO A 51 -1.04 -26.11 25.25
C PRO A 51 -2.19 -25.54 24.42
N LEU A 52 -2.30 -24.21 24.31
CA LEU A 52 -3.33 -23.55 23.51
C LEU A 52 -3.25 -23.93 22.02
N SER A 53 -2.03 -24.16 21.52
CA SER A 53 -1.80 -24.52 20.12
C SER A 53 -2.38 -25.88 19.74
N LEU A 54 -2.67 -26.75 20.72
CA LEU A 54 -3.29 -28.06 20.47
C LEU A 54 -4.74 -27.89 19.97
N PHE A 55 -5.49 -26.94 20.53
CA PHE A 55 -6.86 -26.64 20.13
C PHE A 55 -6.94 -25.92 18.78
N ARG A 56 -6.04 -24.96 18.55
CA ARG A 56 -5.96 -24.20 17.30
C ARG A 56 -4.52 -23.83 17.00
N PRO A 57 -4.00 -24.09 15.78
CA PRO A 57 -2.65 -23.68 15.41
C PRO A 57 -2.44 -22.19 15.67
N ILE A 58 -1.25 -21.84 16.16
CA ILE A 58 -0.89 -20.45 16.46
C ILE A 58 0.16 -20.01 15.45
N GLU A 59 -0.10 -18.90 14.77
CA GLU A 59 0.88 -18.25 13.90
C GLU A 59 1.29 -16.91 14.48
N ILE A 60 2.59 -16.74 14.73
CA ILE A 60 3.18 -15.47 15.12
C ILE A 60 3.72 -14.81 13.86
N TRP A 61 3.05 -13.75 13.42
CA TRP A 61 3.40 -12.99 12.24
C TRP A 61 4.29 -11.80 12.60
N TYR A 62 5.46 -11.74 11.98
CA TYR A 62 6.34 -10.57 12.03
C TYR A 62 6.10 -9.74 10.78
N LEU A 63 5.39 -8.63 10.93
CA LEU A 63 5.09 -7.73 9.81
C LEU A 63 6.39 -7.03 9.38
N ARG A 64 6.64 -6.95 8.07
CA ARG A 64 7.91 -6.43 7.51
C ARG A 64 7.91 -4.92 7.39
N SER A 65 6.79 -4.28 7.68
CA SER A 65 6.61 -2.84 7.73
C SER A 65 7.81 -2.12 8.37
N ARG A 66 8.67 -1.58 7.51
CA ARG A 66 9.84 -0.77 7.90
C ARG A 66 9.43 0.65 8.28
N ARG A 67 8.21 1.05 7.91
CA ARG A 67 7.67 2.41 8.05
C ARG A 67 6.22 2.34 8.53
N ALA A 68 5.80 3.36 9.26
CA ALA A 68 4.42 3.54 9.68
C ALA A 68 3.56 4.01 8.49
N LYS A 69 3.41 3.13 7.48
CA LYS A 69 2.68 3.39 6.24
C LYS A 69 1.49 2.46 6.12
N ILE A 70 0.39 3.02 5.63
CA ILE A 70 -0.87 2.30 5.48
C ILE A 70 -0.74 1.14 4.47
N SER A 71 -0.11 1.41 3.33
CA SER A 71 0.10 0.42 2.26
C SER A 71 0.84 -0.81 2.77
N LEU A 72 1.95 -0.62 3.47
CA LEU A 72 2.76 -1.73 4.02
C LEU A 72 2.00 -2.53 5.07
N MET A 73 1.20 -1.86 5.91
CA MET A 73 0.43 -2.54 6.95
C MET A 73 -0.70 -3.38 6.34
N ILE A 74 -1.43 -2.83 5.35
CA ILE A 74 -2.51 -3.54 4.67
C ILE A 74 -1.95 -4.68 3.83
N GLU A 75 -0.88 -4.44 3.07
CA GLU A 75 -0.19 -5.46 2.28
C GLU A 75 0.25 -6.65 3.16
N ASP A 76 0.95 -6.39 4.27
CA ASP A 76 1.40 -7.44 5.18
C ASP A 76 0.22 -8.25 5.78
N LEU A 77 -0.87 -7.59 6.15
CA LEU A 77 -1.99 -8.21 6.88
C LEU A 77 -3.01 -8.90 5.96
N GLU A 78 -3.49 -8.22 4.93
CA GLU A 78 -4.47 -8.77 3.99
C GLU A 78 -3.87 -9.97 3.25
N TRP A 79 -2.59 -9.94 2.92
CA TRP A 79 -1.92 -11.12 2.35
C TRP A 79 -2.10 -12.36 3.22
N GLY A 80 -1.79 -12.24 4.50
CA GLY A 80 -1.81 -13.37 5.43
C GLY A 80 -3.23 -13.86 5.64
N LEU A 81 -4.16 -12.94 5.82
CA LEU A 81 -5.56 -13.24 6.09
C LEU A 81 -6.23 -13.89 4.88
N ARG A 82 -6.05 -13.34 3.68
CA ARG A 82 -6.59 -13.90 2.43
C ARG A 82 -5.98 -15.25 2.08
N ASN A 83 -4.69 -15.45 2.33
CA ASN A 83 -4.06 -16.76 2.15
C ASN A 83 -4.61 -17.81 3.14
N LEU A 84 -4.85 -17.44 4.41
CA LEU A 84 -5.54 -18.31 5.36
C LEU A 84 -6.96 -18.64 4.89
N GLN A 85 -7.68 -17.68 4.33
CA GLN A 85 -9.01 -17.87 3.75
C GLN A 85 -8.97 -18.85 2.58
N ALA A 86 -8.09 -18.63 1.59
CA ALA A 86 -7.95 -19.47 0.41
C ALA A 86 -7.63 -20.93 0.78
N ARG A 87 -6.79 -21.13 1.80
CA ARG A 87 -6.44 -22.47 2.33
C ARG A 87 -7.47 -23.03 3.32
N LYS A 88 -8.56 -22.30 3.60
CA LYS A 88 -9.58 -22.62 4.61
C LYS A 88 -8.98 -22.97 5.98
N ARG A 89 -7.87 -22.35 6.35
CA ARG A 89 -7.10 -22.67 7.56
C ARG A 89 -7.56 -21.83 8.75
N LYS A 90 -8.11 -22.49 9.77
CA LYS A 90 -8.45 -21.84 11.05
C LYS A 90 -7.21 -21.76 11.95
N VAL A 91 -6.65 -20.57 12.09
CA VAL A 91 -5.41 -20.30 12.84
C VAL A 91 -5.63 -19.13 13.79
N PHE A 92 -5.06 -19.19 15.00
CA PHE A 92 -4.99 -18.04 15.89
C PHE A 92 -3.74 -17.24 15.55
N VAL A 93 -3.94 -16.00 15.08
CA VAL A 93 -2.85 -15.17 14.57
C VAL A 93 -2.47 -14.12 15.60
N ILE A 94 -1.17 -14.05 15.90
CA ILE A 94 -0.54 -12.99 16.69
C ILE A 94 0.33 -12.17 15.75
N ALA A 95 -0.18 -11.01 15.31
CA ALA A 95 0.54 -10.13 14.41
C ALA A 95 1.30 -9.05 15.18
N ILE A 96 2.59 -8.89 14.87
CA ILE A 96 3.48 -7.94 15.54
C ILE A 96 3.79 -6.78 14.59
N TYR A 97 3.28 -5.59 14.94
CA TYR A 97 3.56 -4.33 14.27
C TYR A 97 4.36 -3.41 15.22
N LYS A 98 5.68 -3.33 15.05
CA LYS A 98 6.55 -2.63 16.02
C LYS A 98 6.49 -1.10 15.93
N LEU A 99 5.73 -0.55 15.00
CA LEU A 99 5.66 0.88 14.72
C LEU A 99 4.37 1.50 15.28
N PRO A 100 4.26 2.83 15.36
CA PRO A 100 2.98 3.51 15.55
C PRO A 100 2.02 3.14 14.42
N PHE A 101 0.76 2.87 14.73
CA PHE A 101 -0.22 2.53 13.69
C PHE A 101 -0.44 3.73 12.75
N PRO A 102 -0.41 3.53 11.42
CA PRO A 102 -0.64 4.60 10.45
C PRO A 102 -2.11 5.06 10.44
N ASN A 103 -3.03 4.22 10.89
CA ASN A 103 -4.43 4.55 11.09
C ASN A 103 -4.99 3.73 12.27
N ASN A 104 -5.45 4.38 13.33
CA ASN A 104 -5.91 3.67 14.54
C ASN A 104 -7.25 2.95 14.34
N GLN A 105 -8.14 3.48 13.49
CA GLN A 105 -9.38 2.80 13.16
C GLN A 105 -9.08 1.49 12.40
N LEU A 106 -8.15 1.49 11.45
CA LEU A 106 -7.74 0.27 10.75
C LEU A 106 -7.17 -0.77 11.73
N ALA A 107 -6.30 -0.34 12.64
CA ALA A 107 -5.74 -1.22 13.67
C ALA A 107 -6.84 -1.80 14.57
N LYS A 108 -7.86 -1.00 14.92
CA LYS A 108 -9.04 -1.46 15.66
C LYS A 108 -9.82 -2.51 14.86
N MET A 109 -9.99 -2.30 13.55
CA MET A 109 -10.70 -3.24 12.69
C MET A 109 -9.98 -4.60 12.61
N TYR A 110 -8.67 -4.61 12.38
CA TYR A 110 -7.87 -5.85 12.37
C TYR A 110 -7.82 -6.57 13.71
N ARG A 111 -7.86 -5.84 14.83
CA ARG A 111 -7.90 -6.45 16.17
C ARG A 111 -9.13 -7.33 16.42
N ARG A 112 -10.17 -7.20 15.61
CA ARG A 112 -11.35 -8.09 15.66
C ARG A 112 -11.10 -9.42 14.96
N VAL A 113 -10.13 -9.47 14.05
CA VAL A 113 -9.82 -10.63 13.21
C VAL A 113 -8.60 -11.39 13.74
N LEU A 114 -7.63 -10.68 14.34
CA LEU A 114 -6.39 -11.24 14.87
C LEU A 114 -5.89 -10.47 16.11
N LEU A 115 -4.94 -11.05 16.85
CA LEU A 115 -4.26 -10.35 17.94
C LEU A 115 -3.15 -9.44 17.40
N LEU A 116 -3.46 -8.16 17.18
CA LEU A 116 -2.51 -7.16 16.69
C LEU A 116 -1.80 -6.42 17.84
N LEU A 117 -0.49 -6.67 17.95
CA LEU A 117 0.40 -6.02 18.92
C LEU A 117 1.13 -4.84 18.29
N GLY A 118 1.01 -3.66 18.90
CA GLY A 118 1.61 -2.41 18.43
C GLY A 118 2.84 -1.98 19.24
N LYS A 119 3.32 -0.76 18.98
CA LYS A 119 4.39 -0.10 19.75
C LYS A 119 4.17 -0.10 21.27
N ARG A 120 2.92 0.02 21.74
CA ARG A 120 2.59 0.01 23.18
C ARG A 120 2.85 -1.36 23.84
N GLN A 121 2.85 -2.44 23.07
CA GLN A 121 3.09 -3.81 23.54
C GLN A 121 4.52 -4.28 23.23
N ILE A 122 5.49 -3.37 23.18
CA ILE A 122 6.84 -3.70 22.70
C ILE A 122 7.54 -4.76 23.55
N LEU A 123 7.33 -4.79 24.87
CA LEU A 123 7.89 -5.80 25.76
C LEU A 123 7.35 -7.20 25.40
N LEU A 124 6.02 -7.34 25.31
CA LEU A 124 5.37 -8.59 24.90
C LEU A 124 5.85 -9.05 23.51
N SER A 125 5.89 -8.13 22.55
CA SER A 125 6.38 -8.43 21.20
C SER A 125 7.86 -8.85 21.17
N SER A 126 8.67 -8.32 22.09
CA SER A 126 10.08 -8.68 22.25
C SER A 126 10.25 -10.04 22.91
N CYS A 127 9.34 -10.46 23.79
CA CYS A 127 9.32 -11.81 24.35
C CYS A 127 8.88 -12.84 23.31
N LEU A 128 7.89 -12.51 22.45
CA LEU A 128 7.39 -13.41 21.39
C LEU A 128 8.50 -13.85 20.42
N GLN A 129 9.55 -13.05 20.22
CA GLN A 129 10.69 -13.46 19.40
C GLN A 129 11.45 -14.67 19.98
N PHE A 130 11.36 -14.92 21.29
CA PHE A 130 12.00 -16.04 21.98
C PHE A 130 11.07 -17.24 22.23
N VAL A 131 9.78 -17.15 21.86
CA VAL A 131 8.86 -18.30 21.95
C VAL A 131 9.40 -19.48 21.14
N LEU A 132 9.37 -20.68 21.70
CA LEU A 132 9.83 -21.87 20.97
C LEU A 132 8.69 -22.38 20.08
N PRO A 133 8.98 -22.82 18.83
CA PRO A 133 7.98 -23.39 17.92
C PRO A 133 7.67 -24.84 18.32
N ILE A 134 7.13 -25.02 19.54
CA ILE A 134 6.71 -26.31 20.09
C ILE A 134 5.20 -26.46 19.88
N GLY A 135 4.72 -27.70 19.69
CA GLY A 135 3.33 -27.97 19.38
C GLY A 135 2.98 -27.48 17.98
N ARG A 136 1.86 -26.77 17.83
CA ARG A 136 1.39 -26.22 16.54
C ARG A 136 1.62 -24.72 16.45
N ILE A 137 2.68 -24.23 17.09
CA ILE A 137 3.14 -22.84 17.01
C ILE A 137 4.11 -22.72 15.84
N SER A 138 3.86 -21.75 14.95
CA SER A 138 4.82 -21.39 13.91
C SER A 138 5.06 -19.88 13.88
N LYS A 139 6.27 -19.51 13.47
CA LYS A 139 6.69 -18.13 13.26
C LYS A 139 6.83 -17.90 11.77
N LYS A 140 6.19 -16.87 11.26
CA LYS A 140 6.16 -16.57 9.84
C LYS A 140 6.32 -15.08 9.60
N ASN A 141 6.84 -14.74 8.44
CA ASN A 141 6.51 -13.47 7.83
C ASN A 141 5.30 -13.76 6.96
N PRO A 142 4.21 -12.98 7.05
CA PRO A 142 3.08 -13.17 6.17
C PRO A 142 3.58 -13.08 4.75
N ILE A 143 4.12 -11.96 4.27
CA ILE A 143 4.54 -11.88 2.85
C ILE A 143 5.68 -12.89 2.51
N GLU A 144 5.29 -14.08 2.09
CA GLU A 144 6.07 -15.13 1.46
C GLU A 144 5.60 -15.10 0.01
N ARG A 145 6.39 -14.47 -0.87
CA ARG A 145 5.98 -14.16 -2.24
C ARG A 145 5.92 -15.44 -3.08
N SER A 146 4.84 -16.19 -2.95
CA SER A 146 4.49 -17.28 -3.86
C SER A 146 3.85 -16.72 -5.11
N GLU A 147 4.03 -17.39 -6.25
CA GLU A 147 3.45 -17.02 -7.56
C GLU A 147 1.92 -16.83 -7.54
N SER A 148 1.21 -17.40 -6.57
CA SER A 148 -0.26 -17.34 -6.45
C SER A 148 -0.80 -16.12 -5.71
N ILE A 149 0.02 -15.13 -5.34
CA ILE A 149 -0.38 -14.02 -4.47
C ILE A 149 -1.53 -13.17 -5.07
N PHE A 150 -1.43 -12.83 -6.36
CA PHE A 150 -2.47 -12.07 -7.06
C PHE A 150 -3.75 -12.88 -7.20
N GLN A 151 -3.64 -14.17 -7.52
CA GLN A 151 -4.79 -15.06 -7.59
C GLN A 151 -5.51 -15.14 -6.24
N VAL A 152 -4.78 -15.24 -5.14
CA VAL A 152 -5.36 -15.22 -3.79
C VAL A 152 -6.03 -13.88 -3.51
N TRP A 153 -5.39 -12.76 -3.86
CA TRP A 153 -5.96 -11.44 -3.65
C TRP A 153 -7.29 -11.25 -4.38
N ASN A 154 -7.30 -11.56 -5.68
CA ASN A 154 -8.45 -11.37 -6.58
C ASN A 154 -9.63 -12.30 -6.28
N ASN A 155 -9.38 -13.50 -5.76
CA ASN A 155 -10.43 -14.48 -5.43
C ASN A 155 -10.89 -14.41 -3.97
N ALA A 156 -10.18 -13.70 -3.09
CA ALA A 156 -10.53 -13.60 -1.68
C ALA A 156 -11.59 -12.51 -1.43
N ILE A 157 -12.33 -12.67 -0.34
CA ILE A 157 -13.24 -11.62 0.14
C ILE A 157 -12.49 -10.69 1.10
N PRO A 158 -12.97 -9.47 1.35
CA PRO A 158 -12.38 -8.59 2.34
C PRO A 158 -12.25 -9.26 3.71
N SER A 159 -11.09 -9.09 4.36
CA SER A 159 -10.88 -9.62 5.71
C SER A 159 -11.55 -8.78 6.81
N LEU A 160 -12.08 -7.62 6.45
CA LEU A 160 -12.61 -6.59 7.34
C LEU A 160 -14.06 -6.29 7.01
N ASP A 161 -14.88 -6.17 8.06
CA ASP A 161 -16.27 -5.73 7.98
C ASP A 161 -16.56 -4.57 8.94
N PHE A 162 -17.61 -3.79 8.68
CA PHE A 162 -18.07 -2.75 9.61
C PHE A 162 -19.08 -3.31 10.61
N THR A 163 -18.97 -2.89 11.87
CA THR A 163 -20.04 -3.15 12.86
C THR A 163 -21.27 -2.29 12.58
N ASN A 164 -22.44 -2.66 13.12
CA ASN A 164 -23.65 -1.82 13.02
C ASN A 164 -23.45 -0.38 13.51
N ARG A 165 -22.64 -0.18 14.56
CA ARG A 165 -22.29 1.17 15.04
C ARG A 165 -21.44 1.95 14.04
N GLU A 166 -20.50 1.27 13.38
CA GLU A 166 -19.67 1.86 12.34
C GLU A 166 -20.47 2.13 11.08
N ILE A 167 -21.42 1.26 10.71
CA ILE A 167 -22.35 1.48 9.61
C ILE A 167 -23.17 2.76 9.87
N LYS A 168 -23.77 2.89 11.06
CA LYS A 168 -24.52 4.11 11.43
C LYS A 168 -23.64 5.37 11.34
N ARG A 169 -22.45 5.33 11.93
CA ARG A 169 -21.49 6.45 11.88
C ARG A 169 -21.06 6.79 10.45
N GLY A 170 -20.95 5.78 9.59
CA GLY A 170 -20.61 5.94 8.18
C GLY A 170 -21.71 6.65 7.40
N LEU A 171 -22.96 6.25 7.61
CA LEU A 171 -24.13 6.92 7.03
C LEU A 171 -24.27 8.37 7.53
N GLU A 172 -24.02 8.63 8.81
CA GLU A 172 -23.98 10.00 9.36
C GLU A 172 -22.88 10.86 8.72
N LEU A 173 -21.71 10.26 8.42
CA LEU A 173 -20.63 10.95 7.71
C LEU A 173 -21.04 11.28 6.27
N GLU A 174 -21.66 10.33 5.58
CA GLU A 174 -22.17 10.52 4.22
C GLU A 174 -23.26 11.60 4.16
N GLU A 175 -24.23 11.58 5.07
CA GLU A 175 -25.26 12.62 5.19
C GLU A 175 -24.63 14.00 5.42
N LYS A 176 -23.59 14.08 6.25
CA LYS A 176 -22.85 15.33 6.48
C LYS A 176 -22.12 15.84 5.24
N LEU A 177 -21.60 14.93 4.41
CA LEU A 177 -20.86 15.29 3.19
C LEU A 177 -21.80 15.72 2.06
N PHE A 178 -22.93 15.02 1.89
CA PHE A 178 -23.80 15.18 0.73
C PHE A 178 -25.12 15.90 1.01
N GLY A 179 -25.46 16.12 2.28
CA GLY A 179 -26.72 16.78 2.67
C GLY A 179 -27.98 15.97 2.41
N GLY A 180 -27.85 14.65 2.21
CA GLY A 180 -28.95 13.76 1.85
C GLY A 180 -28.48 12.36 1.43
N GLU A 181 -29.20 11.74 0.50
CA GLU A 181 -28.79 10.46 -0.09
C GLU A 181 -27.45 10.60 -0.82
N SER A 182 -26.52 9.70 -0.54
CA SER A 182 -25.18 9.71 -1.14
C SER A 182 -25.26 9.46 -2.64
N PRO A 183 -24.77 10.39 -3.49
CA PRO A 183 -24.58 10.09 -4.89
C PRO A 183 -23.50 9.01 -5.06
N PRO A 184 -23.40 8.35 -6.23
CA PRO A 184 -22.20 7.59 -6.55
C PRO A 184 -20.97 8.51 -6.42
N PHE A 185 -19.90 8.01 -5.82
CA PHE A 185 -18.71 8.84 -5.60
C PHE A 185 -17.40 8.06 -5.79
N ILE A 186 -16.34 8.80 -6.07
CA ILE A 186 -14.96 8.30 -6.08
C ILE A 186 -14.14 8.93 -4.96
N CYS A 187 -13.09 8.22 -4.54
CA CYS A 187 -12.06 8.79 -3.66
C CYS A 187 -10.86 9.18 -4.52
N PHE A 188 -10.52 10.46 -4.53
CA PHE A 188 -9.39 11.01 -5.28
C PHE A 188 -8.24 11.37 -4.34
N ALA A 189 -6.99 11.04 -4.68
CA ALA A 189 -5.83 11.48 -3.89
C ALA A 189 -4.56 11.68 -4.72
N ILE A 190 -3.82 12.74 -4.43
CA ILE A 190 -2.43 12.95 -4.85
C ILE A 190 -1.50 12.91 -3.62
N PRO A 191 -0.19 12.70 -3.79
CA PRO A 191 0.73 12.63 -2.67
C PRO A 191 1.01 14.03 -2.10
N SER A 192 0.82 14.20 -0.81
CA SER A 192 1.28 15.40 -0.09
C SER A 192 2.82 15.46 -0.02
N LYS A 193 3.38 16.65 -0.28
CA LYS A 193 4.82 16.94 -0.12
C LYS A 193 5.21 16.85 1.37
N GLU A 194 4.37 17.38 2.25
CA GLU A 194 4.57 17.38 3.72
C GLU A 194 4.55 15.95 4.25
N TYR A 195 3.63 15.11 3.74
CA TYR A 195 3.63 13.70 4.06
C TYR A 195 4.92 13.02 3.59
N ARG A 196 5.37 13.31 2.36
CA ARG A 196 6.63 12.76 1.83
C ARG A 196 7.84 13.20 2.67
N LEU A 197 7.90 14.47 3.09
CA LEU A 197 8.93 14.99 3.98
C LEU A 197 8.94 14.35 5.37
N GLY A 198 7.76 14.13 5.96
CA GLY A 198 7.64 13.62 7.33
C GLY A 198 7.73 12.09 7.45
N VAL A 199 7.28 11.36 6.43
CA VAL A 199 7.11 9.89 6.49
C VAL A 199 8.02 9.16 5.50
N ASP A 200 8.22 9.70 4.30
CA ASP A 200 8.91 8.98 3.23
C ASP A 200 10.42 9.19 3.28
N LEU A 201 10.85 10.45 3.42
CA LEU A 201 12.26 10.85 3.35
C LEU A 201 13.11 10.51 4.59
N PRO A 202 12.64 10.68 5.85
CA PRO A 202 13.45 10.35 7.02
C PRO A 202 13.82 8.86 7.05
N ALA A 203 13.00 8.03 6.40
CA ALA A 203 13.24 6.60 6.24
C ALA A 203 14.15 6.24 5.03
N ASN A 204 14.41 7.16 4.11
CA ASN A 204 15.34 7.00 2.98
C ASN A 204 16.76 7.53 3.29
N ARG A 205 16.94 8.41 4.29
CA ARG A 205 18.25 8.96 4.68
C ARG A 205 19.30 7.91 5.06
N HIS A 206 18.88 6.69 5.42
CA HIS A 206 19.80 5.58 5.71
C HIS A 206 20.37 4.87 4.47
N HIS A 207 19.89 5.20 3.26
CA HIS A 207 20.30 4.56 2.01
C HIS A 207 21.13 5.47 1.08
N GLY A 208 21.44 6.72 1.46
CA GLY A 208 22.27 7.62 0.64
C GLY A 208 21.59 8.15 -0.63
N GLU A 209 20.42 7.64 -0.98
CA GLU A 209 19.63 8.04 -2.15
C GLU A 209 18.68 9.20 -1.79
N LEU A 210 19.20 10.42 -1.83
CA LEU A 210 18.34 11.60 -1.93
C LEU A 210 18.54 12.19 -3.33
N THR A 211 17.45 12.18 -4.10
CA THR A 211 17.26 12.99 -5.29
C THR A 211 17.50 14.47 -4.98
N ASP A 212 17.99 15.24 -5.94
CA ASP A 212 18.10 16.71 -5.81
C ASP A 212 16.71 17.37 -5.60
N ASP A 213 15.62 16.76 -6.11
CA ASP A 213 14.24 17.11 -5.78
C ASP A 213 13.33 15.86 -5.57
N PRO A 214 12.95 15.51 -4.32
CA PRO A 214 12.10 14.35 -4.02
C PRO A 214 10.62 14.54 -4.43
N PHE A 215 10.25 15.72 -4.92
CA PHE A 215 8.88 16.08 -5.28
C PHE A 215 8.65 16.09 -6.80
N LEU A 216 9.69 15.94 -7.62
CA LEU A 216 9.59 16.02 -9.08
C LEU A 216 8.49 15.11 -9.65
N SER A 217 8.35 13.91 -9.08
CA SER A 217 7.37 12.91 -9.47
C SER A 217 5.95 13.17 -8.94
N ILE A 218 5.74 14.13 -8.04
CA ILE A 218 4.39 14.48 -7.56
C ILE A 218 3.64 15.24 -8.67
N PRO A 219 2.47 14.77 -9.10
CA PRO A 219 1.69 15.46 -10.12
C PRO A 219 1.00 16.70 -9.56
N ASN A 220 0.60 17.60 -10.46
CA ASN A 220 -0.09 18.82 -10.09
C ASN A 220 -1.59 18.55 -9.91
N LEU A 221 -2.20 19.14 -8.89
CA LEU A 221 -3.64 19.02 -8.65
C LEU A 221 -4.47 19.54 -9.85
N SER A 222 -3.98 20.58 -10.53
CA SER A 222 -4.63 21.16 -11.72
C SER A 222 -4.83 20.15 -12.86
N SER A 223 -3.96 19.15 -13.00
CA SER A 223 -4.11 18.10 -14.02
C SER A 223 -5.37 17.26 -13.83
N TYR A 224 -5.95 17.27 -12.63
CA TYR A 224 -7.14 16.48 -12.28
C TYR A 224 -8.43 17.29 -12.34
N VAL A 225 -8.38 18.61 -12.59
CA VAL A 225 -9.58 19.45 -12.65
C VAL A 225 -10.55 19.00 -13.74
N SER A 226 -10.05 18.66 -14.93
CA SER A 226 -10.89 18.21 -16.05
C SER A 226 -11.68 16.95 -15.71
N VAL A 227 -11.02 15.94 -15.13
CA VAL A 227 -11.71 14.69 -14.73
C VAL A 227 -12.67 14.93 -13.58
N ILE A 228 -12.36 15.83 -12.64
CA ILE A 228 -13.28 16.19 -11.56
C ILE A 228 -14.57 16.79 -12.15
N ASN A 229 -14.45 17.76 -13.06
CA ASN A 229 -15.60 18.38 -13.71
C ASN A 229 -16.43 17.39 -14.52
N GLU A 230 -15.80 16.47 -15.26
CA GLU A 230 -16.53 15.46 -16.03
C GLU A 230 -17.35 14.52 -15.13
N LEU A 231 -16.76 14.09 -14.01
CA LEU A 231 -17.42 13.25 -13.02
C LEU A 231 -18.57 13.99 -12.34
N THR A 232 -18.34 15.21 -11.85
CA THR A 232 -19.36 15.99 -11.14
C THR A 232 -20.52 16.39 -12.06
N ASN A 233 -20.24 16.76 -13.31
CA ASN A 233 -21.28 17.02 -14.33
C ASN A 233 -22.10 15.76 -14.66
N SER A 234 -21.52 14.58 -14.48
CA SER A 234 -22.22 13.29 -14.64
C SER A 234 -22.92 12.81 -13.36
N GLY A 235 -22.99 13.66 -12.32
CA GLY A 235 -23.63 13.33 -11.05
C GLY A 235 -22.81 12.41 -10.13
N ILE A 236 -21.52 12.24 -10.42
CA ILE A 236 -20.59 11.45 -9.58
C ILE A 236 -19.80 12.42 -8.70
N ALA A 237 -19.90 12.27 -7.38
CA ALA A 237 -19.13 13.09 -6.47
C ALA A 237 -17.65 12.67 -6.44
N VAL A 238 -16.78 13.66 -6.24
CA VAL A 238 -15.34 13.45 -6.07
C VAL A 238 -14.93 13.90 -4.69
N LEU A 239 -14.51 12.95 -3.85
CA LEU A 239 -14.00 13.22 -2.52
C LEU A 239 -12.48 13.28 -2.58
N ARG A 240 -11.90 14.47 -2.42
CA ARG A 240 -10.45 14.62 -2.35
C ARG A 240 -9.96 14.23 -0.96
N MET A 241 -9.26 13.10 -0.92
CA MET A 241 -8.70 12.45 0.25
C MET A 241 -7.24 12.86 0.46
N GLY A 242 -6.73 12.72 1.67
CA GLY A 242 -5.34 13.06 1.95
C GLY A 242 -5.05 13.35 3.43
N ILE A 243 -3.78 13.56 3.74
CA ILE A 243 -3.33 14.00 5.06
C ILE A 243 -2.10 14.88 4.88
N LEU A 244 -2.02 15.97 5.65
CA LEU A 244 -1.00 17.01 5.49
C LEU A 244 -1.05 17.65 4.09
N GLU A 245 -2.26 17.78 3.55
CA GLU A 245 -2.49 18.47 2.28
C GLU A 245 -2.21 19.98 2.42
N GLN A 246 -1.72 20.60 1.35
CA GLN A 246 -1.28 21.99 1.35
C GLN A 246 -2.09 22.87 0.40
N GLU A 247 -2.59 22.29 -0.69
CA GLU A 247 -3.39 22.99 -1.69
C GLU A 247 -4.83 22.51 -1.56
N ARG A 248 -5.82 23.40 -1.56
CA ARG A 248 -7.25 23.02 -1.58
C ARG A 248 -7.71 22.72 -3.01
N LEU A 249 -8.81 21.98 -3.15
CA LEU A 249 -9.54 21.95 -4.42
C LEU A 249 -9.98 23.38 -4.83
N PRO A 250 -9.96 23.70 -6.14
CA PRO A 250 -10.58 24.92 -6.64
C PRO A 250 -12.05 25.03 -6.22
N THR A 251 -12.47 26.23 -5.80
CA THR A 251 -13.80 26.47 -5.23
C THR A 251 -14.94 26.48 -6.26
N ASP A 252 -14.60 26.54 -7.54
CA ASP A 252 -15.51 26.63 -8.68
C ASP A 252 -15.90 25.26 -9.27
N LEU A 253 -15.43 24.15 -8.70
CA LEU A 253 -15.72 22.77 -9.16
C LEU A 253 -17.12 22.25 -8.80
N GLY A 254 -17.94 23.09 -8.15
CA GLY A 254 -19.31 22.77 -7.75
C GLY A 254 -19.41 21.89 -6.47
N PRO A 255 -20.64 21.65 -6.00
CA PRO A 255 -20.89 21.05 -4.68
C PRO A 255 -20.54 19.56 -4.59
N LEU A 256 -20.40 18.86 -5.72
CA LEU A 256 -20.03 17.45 -5.78
C LEU A 256 -18.51 17.23 -5.73
N ALA A 257 -17.70 18.29 -5.81
CA ALA A 257 -16.26 18.24 -5.57
C ALA A 257 -15.97 18.63 -4.12
N ILE A 258 -15.76 17.62 -3.25
CA ILE A 258 -15.66 17.83 -1.80
C ILE A 258 -14.21 17.64 -1.35
N ASP A 259 -13.66 18.68 -0.72
CA ASP A 259 -12.32 18.64 -0.12
C ASP A 259 -12.33 17.97 1.26
N TYR A 260 -12.59 16.66 1.26
CA TYR A 260 -12.66 15.85 2.48
C TYR A 260 -11.39 15.97 3.34
N ALA A 261 -10.22 16.02 2.71
CA ALA A 261 -8.91 16.06 3.36
C ALA A 261 -8.76 17.27 4.29
N PHE A 262 -9.31 18.43 3.92
CA PHE A 262 -9.24 19.65 4.72
C PHE A 262 -10.38 19.74 5.74
N ASP A 263 -11.61 19.43 5.35
CA ASP A 263 -12.78 19.89 6.10
C ASP A 263 -13.45 18.79 6.94
N PHE A 264 -13.23 17.52 6.61
CA PHE A 264 -13.97 16.39 7.21
C PHE A 264 -13.09 15.22 7.65
N ARG A 265 -11.78 15.29 7.37
CA ARG A 265 -10.88 14.14 7.46
C ARG A 265 -10.88 13.50 8.84
N SER A 266 -11.04 12.18 8.86
CA SER A 266 -10.91 11.37 10.05
C SER A 266 -10.41 9.97 9.70
N GLU A 267 -9.67 9.33 10.62
CA GLU A 267 -9.15 7.97 10.40
C GLU A 267 -10.26 6.95 10.08
N PHE A 268 -11.48 7.17 10.57
CA PHE A 268 -12.63 6.33 10.25
C PHE A 268 -13.21 6.64 8.87
N GLY A 269 -13.36 7.92 8.51
CA GLY A 269 -13.88 8.28 7.19
C GLY A 269 -12.94 7.88 6.05
N ASP A 270 -11.62 7.90 6.28
CA ASP A 270 -10.64 7.34 5.32
C ASP A 270 -10.99 5.89 4.94
N LEU A 271 -11.40 5.06 5.91
CA LEU A 271 -11.76 3.66 5.66
C LEU A 271 -13.16 3.53 5.08
N TRP A 272 -14.13 4.24 5.69
CA TRP A 272 -15.52 4.15 5.30
C TRP A 272 -15.72 4.58 3.85
N LEU A 273 -15.24 5.77 3.47
CA LEU A 273 -15.44 6.33 2.14
C LEU A 273 -14.73 5.49 1.07
N HIS A 274 -13.48 5.09 1.31
CA HIS A 274 -12.78 4.18 0.40
C HIS A 274 -13.44 2.79 0.30
N SER A 275 -14.21 2.33 1.30
CA SER A 275 -14.95 1.06 1.22
C SER A 275 -16.26 1.16 0.45
N LYS A 276 -16.75 2.38 0.20
CA LYS A 276 -18.06 2.66 -0.42
C LYS A 276 -17.97 3.31 -1.79
N CYS A 277 -16.81 3.88 -2.15
CA CYS A 277 -16.60 4.48 -3.46
C CYS A 277 -16.77 3.47 -4.61
N LEU A 278 -17.03 4.01 -5.81
CA LEU A 278 -17.02 3.25 -7.05
C LEU A 278 -15.62 2.66 -7.31
N PHE A 279 -14.61 3.51 -7.20
CA PHE A 279 -13.18 3.18 -7.27
C PHE A 279 -12.36 4.32 -6.65
N SER A 280 -11.08 4.07 -6.43
CA SER A 280 -10.11 5.11 -6.03
C SER A 280 -9.36 5.63 -7.25
N LEU A 281 -9.33 6.94 -7.46
CA LEU A 281 -8.45 7.60 -8.44
C LEU A 281 -7.25 8.16 -7.68
N VAL A 282 -6.06 7.61 -7.88
CA VAL A 282 -4.88 8.03 -7.11
C VAL A 282 -3.67 8.24 -7.99
N ALA A 283 -2.88 9.26 -7.66
CA ALA A 283 -1.67 9.58 -8.39
C ALA A 283 -0.45 9.18 -7.57
N GLY A 284 0.13 8.00 -7.77
CA GLY A 284 1.29 7.54 -6.99
C GLY A 284 1.14 7.52 -5.46
N ALA A 285 -0.09 7.63 -4.93
CA ALA A 285 -0.40 7.74 -3.50
C ALA A 285 -0.86 6.39 -2.91
N GLY A 286 -0.45 6.10 -1.66
CA GLY A 286 -0.77 4.85 -0.99
C GLY A 286 -2.17 4.76 -0.37
N SER A 287 -3.01 5.79 -0.52
CA SER A 287 -4.37 5.83 0.07
C SER A 287 -5.33 4.81 -0.54
N HIS A 288 -5.15 4.44 -1.82
CA HIS A 288 -5.98 3.41 -2.48
C HIS A 288 -5.99 2.07 -1.74
N TRP A 289 -4.96 1.78 -0.93
CA TRP A 289 -4.91 0.57 -0.11
C TRP A 289 -6.06 0.45 0.88
N PHE A 290 -6.65 1.57 1.32
CA PHE A 290 -7.89 1.53 2.11
C PHE A 290 -9.01 0.84 1.35
N GLY A 291 -9.22 1.21 0.08
CA GLY A 291 -10.24 0.61 -0.78
C GLY A 291 -9.88 -0.83 -1.18
N ALA A 292 -8.61 -1.08 -1.47
CA ALA A 292 -8.11 -2.41 -1.85
C ALA A 292 -8.39 -3.47 -0.75
N ALA A 293 -8.28 -3.10 0.53
CA ALA A 293 -8.64 -3.98 1.64
C ALA A 293 -10.11 -4.45 1.59
N PHE A 294 -11.00 -3.67 0.96
CA PHE A 294 -12.42 -3.94 0.74
C PHE A 294 -12.74 -4.36 -0.72
N ASN A 295 -11.74 -4.78 -1.50
CA ASN A 295 -11.88 -5.16 -2.91
C ASN A 295 -12.45 -4.03 -3.79
N ARG A 296 -12.19 -2.77 -3.46
CA ARG A 296 -12.49 -1.64 -4.34
C ARG A 296 -11.38 -1.45 -5.36
N ARG A 297 -11.80 -1.20 -6.59
CA ARG A 297 -10.90 -0.98 -7.73
C ARG A 297 -10.14 0.33 -7.59
N THR A 298 -9.02 0.40 -8.29
CA THR A 298 -8.13 1.55 -8.33
C THR A 298 -7.83 1.92 -9.78
N VAL A 299 -7.83 3.22 -10.04
CA VAL A 299 -7.17 3.84 -11.18
C VAL A 299 -5.93 4.53 -10.63
N LEU A 300 -4.77 3.98 -10.95
CA LEU A 300 -3.47 4.50 -10.53
C LEU A 300 -2.86 5.28 -11.70
N THR A 301 -2.85 6.61 -11.58
CA THR A 301 -2.18 7.52 -12.51
C THR A 301 -0.81 7.91 -11.96
N ASP A 302 0.01 8.50 -12.82
CA ASP A 302 1.34 9.01 -12.48
C ASP A 302 2.21 7.96 -11.74
N GLY A 303 2.14 6.71 -12.23
CA GLY A 303 2.93 5.62 -11.67
C GLY A 303 4.43 5.81 -11.80
N TYR A 304 5.17 5.65 -10.70
CA TYR A 304 6.64 5.82 -10.66
C TYR A 304 7.46 4.63 -11.17
N ALA A 305 6.79 3.52 -11.43
CA ALA A 305 7.38 2.30 -11.94
C ALA A 305 6.28 1.52 -12.63
N ILE A 306 6.63 0.64 -13.56
CA ILE A 306 5.71 -0.39 -14.05
C ILE A 306 5.53 -1.42 -12.94
N ARG A 307 4.71 -1.04 -11.96
CA ARG A 307 4.28 -1.86 -10.84
C ARG A 307 2.78 -1.89 -10.87
N SER A 308 2.27 -3.10 -10.93
CA SER A 308 0.84 -3.32 -10.90
C SER A 308 0.29 -3.20 -9.48
N THR A 309 -0.97 -2.77 -9.35
CA THR A 309 -1.73 -3.02 -8.14
C THR A 309 -2.07 -4.53 -8.06
N PHE A 310 -2.59 -4.97 -6.91
CA PHE A 310 -2.83 -6.40 -6.68
C PHE A 310 -4.11 -6.95 -7.34
N ASP A 311 -4.96 -6.07 -7.86
CA ASP A 311 -6.23 -6.43 -8.49
C ASP A 311 -6.10 -6.41 -10.01
N ASP A 312 -6.50 -7.50 -10.68
CA ASP A 312 -6.40 -7.62 -12.15
C ASP A 312 -7.47 -6.79 -12.90
N ARG A 313 -8.39 -6.17 -12.15
CA ARG A 313 -9.41 -5.25 -12.67
C ARG A 313 -9.05 -3.79 -12.46
N ASP A 314 -7.93 -3.50 -11.80
CA ASP A 314 -7.42 -2.14 -11.66
C ASP A 314 -6.83 -1.63 -12.98
N LEU A 315 -6.81 -0.31 -13.12
CA LEU A 315 -6.19 0.39 -14.24
C LEU A 315 -4.97 1.18 -13.78
N PHE A 316 -3.98 1.27 -14.67
CA PHE A 316 -2.71 1.91 -14.41
C PHE A 316 -2.24 2.72 -15.62
N ILE A 317 -1.73 3.94 -15.40
CA ILE A 317 -0.92 4.66 -16.37
C ILE A 317 0.36 5.21 -15.69
N PRO A 318 1.56 4.91 -16.21
CA PRO A 318 2.81 5.38 -15.63
C PRO A 318 3.12 6.82 -16.02
N GLN A 319 4.04 7.43 -15.27
CA GLN A 319 4.83 8.55 -15.79
C GLN A 319 5.80 8.04 -16.85
N CYS A 320 6.06 8.85 -17.87
CA CYS A 320 7.09 8.57 -18.86
C CYS A 320 8.38 9.30 -18.52
N GLY A 321 9.50 8.83 -19.08
CA GLY A 321 10.79 9.51 -18.98
C GLY A 321 11.25 9.97 -20.36
N TRP A 322 11.60 11.23 -20.53
CA TRP A 322 12.14 11.80 -21.76
C TRP A 322 13.65 12.00 -21.63
N LEU A 323 14.44 11.32 -22.45
CA LEU A 323 15.90 11.46 -22.50
C LEU A 323 16.26 12.60 -23.46
N GLU A 324 16.64 13.76 -22.92
CA GLU A 324 16.95 14.93 -23.75
C GLU A 324 18.13 14.70 -24.70
N GLY A 325 19.17 14.00 -24.23
CA GLY A 325 20.36 13.73 -25.04
C GLY A 325 20.10 12.80 -26.23
N GLU A 326 19.06 11.96 -26.16
CA GLU A 326 18.72 11.00 -27.21
C GLU A 326 17.47 11.41 -28.00
N GLY A 327 16.73 12.43 -27.57
CA GLY A 327 15.51 12.89 -28.22
C GLY A 327 14.42 11.83 -28.29
N ARG A 328 14.30 10.99 -27.26
CA ARG A 328 13.30 9.91 -27.19
C ARG A 328 12.76 9.68 -25.78
N TYR A 329 11.64 8.96 -25.72
CA TYR A 329 11.13 8.40 -24.46
C TYR A 329 11.88 7.12 -24.05
N LEU A 330 11.91 6.87 -22.75
CA LEU A 330 12.20 5.56 -22.19
C LEU A 330 11.11 4.59 -22.61
N THR A 331 11.52 3.42 -23.08
CA THR A 331 10.65 2.27 -23.32
C THR A 331 10.06 1.77 -22.00
N PHE A 332 8.97 1.02 -22.08
CA PHE A 332 8.39 0.39 -20.89
C PHE A 332 9.36 -0.62 -20.24
N SER A 333 10.25 -1.26 -21.00
CA SER A 333 11.30 -2.11 -20.42
C SER A 333 12.33 -1.33 -19.61
N GLU A 334 12.73 -0.13 -20.06
CA GLU A 334 13.63 0.76 -19.31
C GLU A 334 12.94 1.30 -18.04
N ILE A 335 11.67 1.69 -18.15
CA ILE A 335 10.86 2.14 -17.01
C ILE A 335 10.63 1.01 -16.00
N GLY A 336 10.46 -0.24 -16.45
CA GLY A 336 10.23 -1.40 -15.58
C GLY A 336 11.49 -1.87 -14.86
N SER A 337 12.66 -1.74 -15.50
CA SER A 337 13.94 -2.20 -14.97
C SER A 337 14.62 -1.20 -14.03
N SER A 338 14.16 0.06 -13.97
CA SER A 338 14.72 1.12 -13.14
C SER A 338 13.67 1.78 -12.24
N GLU A 339 14.06 2.31 -11.08
CA GLU A 339 13.25 3.31 -10.38
C GLU A 339 13.58 4.69 -10.97
N PHE A 340 13.42 4.88 -12.29
CA PHE A 340 13.93 6.05 -13.03
C PHE A 340 13.53 7.39 -12.39
N ALA A 341 12.31 7.48 -11.85
CA ALA A 341 11.79 8.68 -11.18
C ALA A 341 12.53 9.03 -9.88
N ARG A 342 13.47 8.18 -9.44
CA ARG A 342 14.34 8.34 -8.27
C ARG A 342 15.83 8.17 -8.59
N ASP A 343 16.17 7.87 -9.84
CA ASP A 343 17.55 7.66 -10.26
C ASP A 343 18.23 9.03 -10.46
N THR A 344 19.09 9.39 -9.51
CA THR A 344 19.81 10.68 -9.53
C THR A 344 20.71 10.83 -10.74
N GLU A 345 21.33 9.75 -11.20
CA GLU A 345 22.27 9.82 -12.32
C GLU A 345 21.52 10.03 -13.62
N LEU A 346 20.40 9.33 -13.82
CA LEU A 346 19.53 9.58 -14.98
C LEU A 346 18.95 10.99 -14.97
N LEU A 347 18.45 11.48 -13.83
CA LEU A 347 17.90 12.83 -13.70
C LEU A 347 18.96 13.91 -13.98
N LYS A 348 20.18 13.75 -13.45
CA LYS A 348 21.31 14.64 -13.75
C LYS A 348 21.78 14.53 -15.20
N GLY A 349 21.63 13.35 -15.80
CA GLY A 349 21.95 13.06 -17.19
C GLY A 349 20.95 13.60 -18.21
N GLY A 350 19.97 14.41 -17.79
CA GLY A 350 18.99 15.02 -18.70
C GLY A 350 17.70 14.20 -18.90
N LEU A 351 17.39 13.26 -18.00
CA LEU A 351 16.08 12.61 -17.97
C LEU A 351 15.03 13.56 -17.39
N LYS A 352 13.97 13.81 -18.15
CA LYS A 352 12.79 14.58 -17.71
C LYS A 352 11.62 13.66 -17.42
N ILE A 353 11.01 13.81 -16.24
CA ILE A 353 9.77 13.10 -15.90
C ILE A 353 8.59 13.78 -16.61
N VAL A 354 7.88 13.01 -17.43
CA VAL A 354 6.66 13.43 -18.12
C VAL A 354 5.46 12.83 -17.38
N LYS A 355 4.68 13.71 -16.76
CA LYS A 355 3.47 13.39 -15.99
C LYS A 355 2.29 13.14 -16.93
N ASN A 356 1.28 12.45 -16.44
CA ASN A 356 0.10 12.21 -17.26
C ASN A 356 -0.66 13.52 -17.57
N SER A 357 -1.18 13.64 -18.78
CA SER A 357 -1.98 14.79 -19.19
C SER A 357 -3.39 14.74 -18.59
N PRO A 358 -4.10 15.88 -18.48
CA PRO A 358 -5.50 15.88 -18.07
C PRO A 358 -6.38 14.96 -18.93
N GLU A 359 -6.12 14.89 -20.23
CA GLU A 359 -6.84 14.04 -21.18
C GLU A 359 -6.57 12.56 -20.91
N GLU A 360 -5.32 12.16 -20.67
CA GLU A 360 -4.99 10.78 -20.31
C GLU A 360 -5.69 10.34 -19.02
N ILE A 361 -5.74 11.23 -18.03
CA ILE A 361 -6.39 10.99 -16.73
C ILE A 361 -7.91 10.83 -16.91
N VAL A 362 -8.54 11.69 -17.72
CA VAL A 362 -9.96 11.58 -18.07
C VAL A 362 -10.24 10.23 -18.75
N GLU A 363 -9.44 9.87 -19.75
CA GLU A 363 -9.66 8.68 -20.57
C GLU A 363 -9.56 7.38 -19.76
N VAL A 364 -8.54 7.23 -18.92
CA VAL A 364 -8.41 6.05 -18.07
C VAL A 364 -9.51 5.98 -16.99
N THR A 365 -10.00 7.14 -16.54
CA THR A 365 -11.10 7.24 -15.58
C THR A 365 -12.43 6.82 -16.23
N THR A 366 -12.68 7.28 -17.45
CA THR A 366 -13.84 6.90 -18.25
C THR A 366 -13.81 5.42 -18.63
N GLU A 367 -12.64 4.87 -18.95
CA GLU A 367 -12.46 3.42 -19.12
C GLU A 367 -12.89 2.66 -17.85
N MET A 368 -12.46 3.08 -16.65
CA MET A 368 -12.86 2.43 -15.40
C MET A 368 -14.38 2.45 -15.19
N LEU A 369 -15.04 3.58 -15.45
CA LEU A 369 -16.50 3.69 -15.34
C LEU A 369 -17.24 2.78 -16.33
N LEU A 370 -16.76 2.70 -17.58
CA LEU A 370 -17.30 1.81 -18.59
C LEU A 370 -17.10 0.33 -18.19
N ARG A 371 -15.95 -0.02 -17.61
CA ARG A 371 -15.67 -1.37 -17.10
C ARG A 371 -16.53 -1.73 -15.89
N LEU A 372 -16.80 -0.78 -14.99
CA LEU A 372 -17.68 -0.98 -13.84
C LEU A 372 -19.14 -1.16 -14.25
N SER A 373 -19.59 -0.44 -15.28
CA SER A 373 -20.96 -0.53 -15.81
C SER A 373 -21.16 -1.66 -16.83
N GLY A 374 -20.11 -2.42 -17.17
CA GLY A 374 -20.17 -3.50 -18.17
C GLY A 374 -20.29 -3.01 -19.61
N LYS A 375 -20.05 -1.73 -19.87
CA LYS A 375 -20.15 -1.09 -21.19
C LYS A 375 -18.81 -1.02 -21.93
N TRP A 376 -17.71 -1.38 -21.28
CA TRP A 376 -16.40 -1.39 -21.92
C TRP A 376 -16.31 -2.48 -22.99
N LEU A 377 -16.04 -2.09 -24.23
CA LEU A 377 -15.83 -2.99 -25.36
C LEU A 377 -14.34 -3.09 -25.66
N GLU A 378 -13.74 -4.22 -25.28
CA GLU A 378 -12.34 -4.48 -25.53
C GLU A 378 -12.10 -4.94 -26.97
N THR A 379 -11.25 -4.22 -27.70
CA THR A 379 -10.91 -4.53 -29.10
C THR A 379 -9.85 -5.62 -29.20
N ALA A 380 -9.62 -6.13 -30.42
CA ALA A 380 -8.53 -7.08 -30.67
C ALA A 380 -7.14 -6.44 -30.48
N GLU A 381 -7.00 -5.17 -30.88
CA GLU A 381 -5.79 -4.36 -30.65
C GLU A 381 -5.51 -4.21 -29.15
N ASP A 382 -6.53 -3.87 -28.34
CA ASP A 382 -6.34 -3.74 -26.89
C ASP A 382 -5.82 -5.03 -26.26
N ARG A 383 -6.30 -6.20 -26.71
CA ARG A 383 -5.85 -7.50 -26.21
C ARG A 383 -4.40 -7.82 -26.59
N GLU A 384 -4.01 -7.49 -27.81
CA GLU A 384 -2.65 -7.68 -28.32
C GLU A 384 -1.66 -6.78 -27.58
N LEU A 385 -1.96 -5.48 -27.46
CA LEU A 385 -1.10 -4.54 -26.75
C LEU A 385 -0.95 -4.89 -25.27
N GLN A 386 -2.04 -5.32 -24.62
CA GLN A 386 -1.98 -5.80 -23.24
C GLN A 386 -1.15 -7.08 -23.09
N ALA A 387 -1.12 -7.95 -24.10
CA ALA A 387 -0.27 -9.15 -24.08
C ALA A 387 1.22 -8.76 -24.12
N ARG A 388 1.61 -7.85 -25.02
CA ARG A 388 2.97 -7.31 -25.09
C ARG A 388 3.38 -6.59 -23.81
N TYR A 389 2.47 -5.81 -23.22
CA TYR A 389 2.71 -5.20 -21.91
C TYR A 389 2.94 -6.25 -20.81
N ARG A 390 2.14 -7.32 -20.78
CA ARG A 390 2.32 -8.41 -19.80
C ARG A 390 3.67 -9.09 -19.92
N GLU A 391 4.19 -9.30 -21.13
CA GLU A 391 5.54 -9.87 -21.33
C GLU A 391 6.63 -9.03 -20.66
N ILE A 392 6.52 -7.69 -20.72
CA ILE A 392 7.44 -6.79 -20.01
C ILE A 392 7.34 -7.00 -18.50
N VAL A 393 6.11 -7.01 -17.95
CA VAL A 393 5.90 -7.19 -16.50
C VAL A 393 6.46 -8.53 -16.03
N ASP A 394 6.18 -9.60 -16.76
CA ASP A 394 6.65 -10.96 -16.45
C ASP A 394 8.18 -11.06 -16.45
N SER A 395 8.86 -10.27 -17.30
CA SER A 395 10.33 -10.27 -17.39
C SER A 395 11.03 -9.71 -16.16
N PHE A 396 10.43 -8.75 -15.45
CA PHE A 396 11.00 -8.14 -14.25
C PHE A 396 10.33 -8.59 -12.95
N GLN A 397 9.15 -9.19 -13.04
CA GLN A 397 8.29 -9.47 -11.90
C GLN A 397 7.74 -10.90 -11.94
N TYR A 398 8.63 -11.90 -12.10
CA TYR A 398 8.36 -13.35 -12.21
C TYR A 398 7.31 -13.94 -11.22
N GLN A 399 7.02 -13.25 -10.12
CA GLN A 399 6.03 -13.64 -9.11
C GLN A 399 4.61 -13.05 -9.34
N GLN A 400 4.40 -12.22 -10.38
CA GLN A 400 3.16 -11.50 -10.67
C GLN A 400 2.51 -11.99 -11.98
N ARG A 401 1.71 -13.05 -11.93
CA ARG A 401 1.09 -13.61 -13.16
C ARG A 401 -0.08 -12.81 -13.72
N THR A 402 -0.63 -11.85 -12.98
CA THR A 402 -1.79 -11.06 -13.40
C THR A 402 -1.68 -9.63 -12.85
N PRO A 403 -0.89 -8.76 -13.50
CA PRO A 403 -0.84 -7.37 -13.12
C PRO A 403 -2.17 -6.67 -13.41
N ALA A 404 -2.44 -5.58 -12.69
CA ALA A 404 -3.29 -4.48 -13.13
C ALA A 404 -3.04 -4.14 -14.61
N ARG A 405 -4.09 -3.66 -15.27
CA ARG A 405 -4.07 -3.42 -16.70
C ARG A 405 -3.59 -2.00 -16.98
N MET A 406 -2.80 -1.81 -18.03
CA MET A 406 -2.52 -0.45 -18.48
C MET A 406 -3.79 0.17 -19.10
N GLY A 407 -4.01 1.49 -18.97
CA GLY A 407 -5.12 2.15 -19.67
C GLY A 407 -5.05 1.87 -21.18
N ALA A 408 -6.17 1.48 -21.79
CA ALA A 408 -6.20 0.99 -23.17
C ALA A 408 -5.88 2.09 -24.19
N LYS A 409 -6.45 3.29 -24.02
CA LYS A 409 -6.13 4.43 -24.89
C LYS A 409 -4.67 4.86 -24.73
N PHE A 410 -4.21 4.98 -23.48
CA PHE A 410 -2.80 5.29 -23.18
C PHE A 410 -1.86 4.31 -23.88
N LEU A 411 -2.15 3.01 -23.79
CA LEU A 411 -1.32 1.98 -24.40
C LEU A 411 -1.33 2.02 -25.95
N ARG A 412 -2.45 2.34 -26.58
CA ARG A 412 -2.54 2.55 -28.05
C ARG A 412 -1.69 3.72 -28.51
N GLU A 413 -1.76 4.84 -27.79
CA GLU A 413 -0.98 6.05 -28.10
C GLU A 413 0.52 5.86 -27.83
N HIS A 414 0.86 5.01 -26.86
CA HIS A 414 2.24 4.72 -26.45
C HIS A 414 2.74 3.34 -26.91
N GLN A 415 2.14 2.75 -27.94
CA GLN A 415 2.53 1.41 -28.43
C GLN A 415 4.00 1.35 -28.90
N HIS A 416 4.57 2.49 -29.29
CA HIS A 416 5.97 2.63 -29.67
C HIS A 416 6.95 2.43 -28.49
N LEU A 417 6.46 2.42 -27.25
CA LEU A 417 7.24 2.13 -26.03
C LEU A 417 7.23 0.65 -25.64
N LEU A 418 6.43 -0.18 -26.31
CA LEU A 418 6.43 -1.63 -26.16
C LEU A 418 7.59 -2.25 -26.96
N PRO A 419 8.08 -3.44 -26.58
CA PRO A 419 8.98 -4.22 -27.43
C PRO A 419 8.31 -4.51 -28.77
N GLN A 420 9.10 -4.48 -29.85
CA GLN A 420 8.66 -4.78 -31.21
C GLN A 420 8.42 -6.26 -31.42
#